data_AF-S5Z969-F1
#
_entry.id   AF-S5Z969-F1
#
_cell.length_a   1.000
_cell.length_b   1.000
_cell.length_c   1.000
_cell.angle_alpha   90.00
_cell.angle_beta   90.00
_cell.angle_gamma   90.00
#
_symmetry.space_group_name_H-M   'P 1'
#
loop_
_entity.id
_entity.type
_entity.pdbx_description
1 polymer ?
#
loop_
_entity_poly.entity_id
_entity_poly.type
_entity_poly.pdbx_seq_one_letter_code
_entity_poly.pdbx_strand_id
1 'polypeptide(L)'
;MYDIAIIGAGPAGASAAIFTAKAGKKTVLFDHDKGMTKRAWVENHYGVPQISGPELVETGKKQAAKFGAELVEAQVTDVQKTDGGFRLETENGSYEAKHVIFATGVATDLAEKIGLRTKPGTEPRIKTVLDVDADGKTNIDGIWAAGTVAGVSVHTIITAGNGANVAINVISELNGERYVDHDVLKK
;
A
#
# COMPACT_ATOMS: atom_id res chain seq x y z
N MET A 1 -15.00 10.66 4.04
CA MET A 1 -14.71 9.71 2.96
C MET A 1 -13.43 10.07 2.23
N TYR A 2 -12.53 9.10 2.07
CA TYR A 2 -11.31 9.13 1.26
C TYR A 2 -11.58 8.48 -0.11
N ASP A 3 -10.76 8.77 -1.10
CA ASP A 3 -10.79 8.01 -2.36
C ASP A 3 -10.10 6.66 -2.16
N ILE A 4 -8.96 6.67 -1.45
CA ILE A 4 -8.12 5.48 -1.29
C ILE A 4 -7.61 5.39 0.16
N ALA A 5 -7.83 4.24 0.78
CA ALA A 5 -7.20 3.86 2.05
C ALA A 5 -6.09 2.83 1.79
N ILE A 6 -4.95 2.98 2.46
CA ILE A 6 -3.79 2.09 2.30
C ILE A 6 -3.44 1.53 3.67
N ILE A 7 -3.42 0.20 3.78
CA ILE A 7 -3.16 -0.51 5.04
C ILE A 7 -1.71 -0.99 5.04
N GLY A 8 -0.85 -0.32 5.82
CA GLY A 8 0.56 -0.62 5.99
C GLY A 8 1.49 0.40 5.32
N ALA A 9 2.33 1.08 6.11
CA ALA A 9 3.26 2.11 5.62
C ALA A 9 4.69 1.61 5.37
N GLY A 10 4.85 0.33 5.02
CA GLY A 10 6.12 -0.16 4.48
C GLY A 10 6.43 0.41 3.09
N PRO A 11 7.52 -0.02 2.42
CA PRO A 11 7.91 0.51 1.11
C PRO A 11 6.79 0.49 0.05
N ALA A 12 5.99 -0.57 0.00
CA ALA A 12 4.85 -0.67 -0.92
C ALA A 12 3.77 0.37 -0.63
N GLY A 13 3.27 0.44 0.61
CA GLY A 13 2.16 1.34 0.94
C GLY A 13 2.57 2.80 0.96
N ALA A 14 3.79 3.12 1.43
CA ALA A 14 4.31 4.49 1.34
C ALA A 14 4.48 4.93 -0.12
N SER A 15 4.99 4.05 -1.00
CA SER A 15 5.07 4.34 -2.43
C SER A 15 3.69 4.53 -3.06
N ALA A 16 2.74 3.65 -2.75
CA ALA A 16 1.36 3.80 -3.21
C ALA A 16 0.75 5.15 -2.77
N ALA A 17 0.95 5.54 -1.50
CA ALA A 17 0.45 6.79 -0.95
C ALA A 17 1.06 8.03 -1.62
N ILE A 18 2.34 7.99 -2.00
CA ILE A 18 2.98 9.07 -2.77
C ILE A 18 2.23 9.26 -4.10
N PHE A 19 2.03 8.19 -4.86
CA PHE A 19 1.38 8.27 -6.17
C PHE A 19 -0.09 8.70 -6.07
N THR A 20 -0.85 8.13 -5.14
CA THR A 20 -2.27 8.49 -4.99
C THR A 20 -2.44 9.93 -4.51
N ALA A 21 -1.66 10.38 -3.53
CA ALA A 21 -1.74 11.75 -3.04
C ALA A 21 -1.26 12.76 -4.09
N LYS A 22 -0.15 12.46 -4.79
CA LYS A 22 0.36 13.33 -5.87
C LYS A 22 -0.63 13.46 -7.04
N ALA A 23 -1.41 12.41 -7.31
CA ALA A 23 -2.50 12.44 -8.28
C ALA A 23 -3.75 13.20 -7.79
N GLY A 24 -3.70 13.83 -6.62
CA GLY A 24 -4.80 14.60 -6.04
C GLY A 24 -5.91 13.75 -5.42
N LYS A 25 -5.67 12.45 -5.20
CA LYS A 25 -6.66 11.59 -4.52
C LYS A 25 -6.60 11.80 -3.02
N LYS A 26 -7.78 11.92 -2.39
CA LYS A 26 -7.86 12.00 -0.93
C LYS A 26 -7.41 10.66 -0.35
N THR A 27 -6.19 10.62 0.19
CA THR A 27 -5.49 9.38 0.56
C THR A 27 -5.31 9.31 2.07
N VAL A 28 -5.59 8.15 2.67
CA VAL A 28 -5.20 7.84 4.05
C VAL A 28 -4.26 6.63 4.07
N LEU A 29 -3.17 6.74 4.82
CA LEU A 29 -2.17 5.69 5.01
C LEU A 29 -2.12 5.29 6.48
N PHE A 30 -2.46 4.03 6.75
CA PHE A 30 -2.42 3.46 8.10
C PHE A 30 -1.07 2.79 8.37
N ASP A 31 -0.48 3.09 9.52
CA ASP A 31 0.73 2.45 10.02
C ASP A 31 0.54 2.00 11.48
N HIS A 32 0.82 0.75 11.77
CA HIS A 32 0.89 0.24 13.15
C HIS A 32 2.33 0.16 13.68
N ASP A 33 3.29 0.68 12.92
CA ASP A 33 4.69 0.89 13.30
C ASP A 33 5.47 -0.40 13.66
N LYS A 34 4.96 -1.57 13.24
CA LYS A 34 5.53 -2.91 13.49
C LYS A 34 6.09 -3.59 12.24
N GLY A 35 6.24 -2.86 11.13
CA GLY A 35 6.70 -3.40 9.85
C GLY A 35 8.11 -3.99 9.88
N MET A 36 8.33 -5.10 9.15
CA MET A 36 9.61 -5.82 9.12
C MET A 36 10.80 -5.00 8.61
N THR A 37 10.54 -4.00 7.75
CA THR A 37 11.56 -3.11 7.19
C THR A 37 12.33 -2.36 8.28
N LYS A 38 11.76 -2.14 9.47
CA LYS A 38 12.42 -1.44 10.58
C LYS A 38 13.73 -2.08 11.06
N ARG A 39 13.97 -3.34 10.74
CA ARG A 39 15.19 -4.08 11.14
C ARG A 39 16.20 -4.23 10.00
N ALA A 40 15.93 -3.62 8.84
CA ALA A 40 16.74 -3.77 7.65
C ALA A 40 17.90 -2.77 7.61
N TRP A 41 19.00 -3.20 7.00
CA TRP A 41 20.02 -2.34 6.41
C TRP A 41 19.96 -2.53 4.89
N VAL A 42 19.94 -1.45 4.13
CA VAL A 42 19.60 -1.48 2.70
C VAL A 42 20.72 -0.86 1.87
N GLU A 43 21.37 -1.68 1.05
CA GLU A 43 22.44 -1.28 0.10
C GLU A 43 22.08 -1.63 -1.36
N ASN A 44 20.91 -2.23 -1.56
CA ASN A 44 20.42 -2.75 -2.84
C ASN A 44 19.17 -2.01 -3.34
N HIS A 45 18.97 -0.76 -2.91
CA HIS A 45 17.88 0.09 -3.39
C HIS A 45 18.44 1.04 -4.45
N TYR A 46 18.12 0.77 -5.72
CA TYR A 46 18.66 1.54 -6.85
C TYR A 46 18.44 3.05 -6.68
N GLY A 47 19.52 3.84 -6.83
CA GLY A 47 19.51 5.29 -6.63
C GLY A 47 19.73 5.74 -5.17
N VAL A 48 19.84 4.83 -4.21
CA VAL A 48 20.15 5.11 -2.80
C VAL A 48 21.47 4.43 -2.43
N PRO A 49 22.50 5.16 -1.97
CA PRO A 49 23.81 4.56 -1.65
C PRO A 49 23.73 3.49 -0.56
N GLN A 50 23.17 3.87 0.59
CA GLN A 50 22.83 2.99 1.70
C GLN A 50 21.82 3.72 2.58
N ILE A 51 20.93 2.99 3.24
CA ILE A 51 19.94 3.58 4.15
C ILE A 51 19.49 2.55 5.18
N SER A 52 19.19 2.98 6.40
CA SER A 52 18.52 2.11 7.36
C SER A 52 17.04 1.93 6.96
N GLY A 53 16.48 0.77 7.25
CA GLY A 53 15.07 0.52 6.97
C GLY A 53 14.09 1.49 7.65
N PRO A 54 14.30 1.90 8.92
CA PRO A 54 13.51 2.96 9.55
C PRO A 54 13.57 4.30 8.80
N GLU A 55 14.76 4.74 8.38
CA GLU A 55 14.92 5.99 7.62
C GLU A 55 14.23 5.91 6.25
N LEU A 56 14.29 4.77 5.58
CA LEU A 56 13.61 4.55 4.30
C LEU A 56 12.08 4.68 4.46
N VAL A 57 11.51 4.01 5.48
CA VAL A 57 10.07 4.08 5.77
C VAL A 57 9.64 5.50 6.13
N GLU A 58 10.39 6.17 7.00
CA GLU A 58 10.09 7.54 7.42
C GLU A 58 10.19 8.53 6.25
N THR A 59 11.17 8.36 5.37
CA THR A 59 11.30 9.17 4.15
C THR A 59 10.09 9.01 3.24
N GLY A 60 9.64 7.77 3.01
CA GLY A 60 8.43 7.50 2.21
C GLY A 60 7.17 8.12 2.81
N LYS A 61 6.97 8.00 4.13
CA LYS A 61 5.84 8.63 4.85
C LYS A 61 5.85 10.16 4.69
N LYS A 62 7.00 10.80 4.86
CA LYS A 62 7.17 12.25 4.66
C LYS A 62 6.89 12.68 3.23
N GLN A 63 7.30 11.90 2.23
CA GLN A 63 7.00 12.19 0.83
C GLN A 63 5.50 12.09 0.54
N ALA A 64 4.82 11.07 1.05
CA ALA A 64 3.37 10.93 0.91
C ALA A 64 2.64 12.11 1.56
N ALA A 65 3.01 12.46 2.80
CA ALA A 65 2.43 13.60 3.53
C ALA A 65 2.66 14.93 2.81
N LYS A 66 3.83 15.14 2.19
CA LYS A 66 4.13 16.33 1.37
C LYS A 66 3.11 16.54 0.24
N PHE A 67 2.58 15.46 -0.33
CA PHE A 67 1.55 15.51 -1.38
C PHE A 67 0.11 15.47 -0.84
N GLY A 68 -0.07 15.47 0.49
CA GLY A 68 -1.39 15.53 1.12
C GLY A 68 -1.98 14.19 1.57
N ALA A 69 -1.19 13.10 1.59
CA ALA A 69 -1.63 11.88 2.24
C ALA A 69 -1.78 12.10 3.76
N GLU A 70 -2.89 11.67 4.33
CA GLU A 70 -3.08 11.65 5.78
C GLU A 70 -2.44 10.40 6.37
N LEU A 71 -1.57 10.58 7.35
CA LEU A 71 -0.92 9.49 8.07
C LEU A 71 -1.69 9.21 9.35
N VAL A 72 -2.14 7.97 9.52
CA VAL A 72 -2.84 7.52 10.73
C VAL A 72 -2.01 6.41 11.38
N GLU A 73 -1.48 6.70 12.56
CA GLU A 73 -0.80 5.70 13.37
C GLU A 73 -1.83 4.86 14.13
N ALA A 74 -2.32 3.80 13.48
CA ALA A 74 -3.28 2.87 14.03
C ALA A 74 -3.24 1.53 13.30
N GLN A 75 -3.58 0.47 14.02
CA GLN A 75 -3.85 -0.83 13.40
C GLN A 75 -5.30 -0.86 12.87
N VAL A 76 -5.46 -1.19 11.59
CA VAL A 76 -6.77 -1.54 11.02
C VAL A 76 -7.14 -2.95 11.49
N THR A 77 -8.32 -3.10 12.06
CA THR A 77 -8.80 -4.35 12.69
C THR A 77 -9.96 -4.98 11.94
N ASP A 78 -10.65 -4.21 11.09
CA ASP A 78 -11.73 -4.69 10.24
C ASP A 78 -11.88 -3.84 8.97
N VAL A 79 -12.38 -4.45 7.90
CA VAL A 79 -12.78 -3.75 6.68
C VAL A 79 -14.12 -4.32 6.22
N GLN A 80 -15.14 -3.47 6.12
CA GLN A 80 -16.50 -3.85 5.77
C GLN A 80 -16.94 -3.12 4.51
N LYS A 81 -17.58 -3.84 3.59
CA LYS A 81 -18.18 -3.23 2.40
C LYS A 81 -19.40 -2.40 2.81
N THR A 82 -19.53 -1.22 2.22
CA THR A 82 -20.67 -0.31 2.37
C THR A 82 -21.23 0.03 0.99
N ASP A 83 -22.37 0.72 0.93
CA ASP A 83 -23.01 1.11 -0.34
C ASP A 83 -22.11 2.01 -1.21
N GLY A 84 -21.19 2.75 -0.59
CA GLY A 84 -20.29 3.71 -1.26
C GLY A 84 -18.82 3.28 -1.36
N GLY A 85 -18.45 2.12 -0.80
CA GLY A 85 -17.06 1.69 -0.74
C GLY A 85 -16.81 0.78 0.46
N PHE A 86 -15.92 1.21 1.36
CA PHE A 86 -15.48 0.44 2.51
C PHE A 86 -15.39 1.29 3.76
N ARG A 87 -15.78 0.68 4.89
CA ARG A 87 -15.52 1.18 6.24
C ARG A 87 -14.35 0.41 6.84
N LEU A 88 -13.33 1.13 7.27
CA LEU A 88 -12.15 0.60 7.95
C LEU A 88 -12.27 0.91 9.44
N GLU A 89 -12.26 -0.13 10.27
CA GLU A 89 -12.23 0.02 11.72
C GLU A 89 -10.80 -0.02 12.21
N THR A 90 -10.48 0.88 13.14
CA THR A 90 -9.20 0.94 13.84
C THR A 90 -9.42 0.93 15.35
N GLU A 91 -8.34 0.79 16.10
CA GLU A 91 -8.39 0.91 17.57
C GLU A 91 -8.86 2.30 18.05
N ASN A 92 -8.74 3.32 17.19
CA ASN A 92 -8.97 4.73 17.54
C ASN A 92 -10.19 5.35 16.83
N GLY A 93 -10.95 4.57 16.05
CA GLY A 93 -12.13 5.04 15.32
C GLY A 93 -12.29 4.42 13.94
N SER A 94 -13.29 4.90 13.19
CA SER A 94 -13.68 4.36 11.89
C SER A 94 -13.41 5.35 10.76
N TYR A 95 -12.98 4.84 9.61
CA TYR A 95 -12.68 5.61 8.40
C TYR A 95 -13.46 5.03 7.23
N GLU A 96 -13.68 5.84 6.19
CA GLU A 96 -14.40 5.38 4.98
C GLU A 96 -13.59 5.72 3.73
N ALA A 97 -13.44 4.77 2.82
CA ALA A 97 -12.76 4.95 1.54
C ALA A 97 -13.48 4.22 0.38
N LYS A 98 -13.34 4.73 -0.85
CA LYS A 98 -13.89 4.06 -2.04
C LYS A 98 -13.09 2.81 -2.41
N HIS A 99 -11.76 2.89 -2.32
CA HIS A 99 -10.85 1.77 -2.56
C HIS A 99 -9.94 1.51 -1.36
N VAL A 100 -9.49 0.27 -1.23
CA VAL A 100 -8.54 -0.15 -0.18
C VAL A 100 -7.36 -0.88 -0.82
N ILE A 101 -6.13 -0.50 -0.46
CA ILE A 101 -4.90 -1.21 -0.85
C ILE A 101 -4.33 -1.89 0.39
N PHE A 102 -4.24 -3.22 0.36
CA PHE A 102 -3.51 -4.01 1.34
C PHE A 102 -2.02 -4.00 1.02
N ALA A 103 -1.22 -3.35 1.87
CA ALA A 103 0.23 -3.29 1.80
C ALA A 103 0.87 -3.80 3.11
N THR A 104 0.28 -4.85 3.68
CA THR A 104 0.52 -5.37 5.04
C THR A 104 1.76 -6.24 5.20
N GLY A 105 2.71 -6.15 4.26
CA GLY A 105 3.95 -6.95 4.30
C GLY A 105 3.66 -8.45 4.15
N VAL A 106 3.80 -9.23 5.22
CA VAL A 106 3.55 -10.69 5.21
C VAL A 106 2.25 -11.07 5.90
N ALA A 107 1.52 -10.11 6.48
CA ALA A 107 0.33 -10.38 7.27
C ALA A 107 -0.91 -10.53 6.37
N THR A 108 -1.56 -11.70 6.43
CA THR A 108 -2.79 -12.01 5.69
C THR A 108 -4.03 -12.11 6.59
N ASP A 109 -3.89 -12.09 7.92
CA ASP A 109 -4.98 -12.37 8.86
C ASP A 109 -6.22 -11.47 8.65
N LEU A 110 -6.02 -10.16 8.51
CA LEU A 110 -7.12 -9.22 8.26
C LEU A 110 -7.78 -9.48 6.90
N ALA A 111 -6.97 -9.73 5.87
CA ALA A 111 -7.45 -9.99 4.53
C ALA A 111 -8.28 -11.28 4.46
N GLU A 112 -7.82 -12.35 5.11
CA GLU A 112 -8.53 -13.62 5.22
C GLU A 112 -9.83 -13.45 6.02
N LYS A 113 -9.79 -12.71 7.13
CA LYS A 113 -10.96 -12.41 7.96
C LYS A 113 -12.10 -11.76 7.15
N ILE A 114 -11.77 -10.88 6.21
CA ILE A 114 -12.76 -10.17 5.39
C ILE A 114 -13.12 -10.92 4.08
N GLY A 115 -12.59 -12.13 3.88
CA GLY A 115 -12.93 -12.99 2.75
C GLY A 115 -12.09 -12.76 1.48
N LEU A 116 -10.91 -12.15 1.58
CA LEU A 116 -9.96 -12.14 0.46
C LEU A 116 -9.36 -13.52 0.26
N ARG A 117 -9.28 -13.95 -1.00
CA ARG A 117 -8.67 -15.22 -1.38
C ARG A 117 -7.16 -15.15 -1.22
N THR A 118 -6.58 -16.27 -0.84
CA THR A 118 -5.15 -16.44 -0.67
C THR A 118 -4.63 -17.58 -1.53
N LYS A 119 -3.33 -17.58 -1.77
CA LYS A 119 -2.59 -18.63 -2.46
C LYS A 119 -1.24 -18.88 -1.78
N PRO A 120 -0.59 -20.03 -2.06
CA PRO A 120 0.76 -20.27 -1.56
C PRO A 120 1.74 -19.17 -1.99
N GLY A 121 2.54 -18.69 -1.04
CA GLY A 121 3.63 -17.77 -1.31
C GLY A 121 4.82 -18.47 -1.99
N THR A 122 5.62 -17.69 -2.71
CA THR A 122 6.79 -18.17 -3.47
C THR A 122 8.12 -17.92 -2.76
N GLU A 123 8.11 -17.12 -1.69
CA GLU A 123 9.29 -16.74 -0.93
C GLU A 123 9.57 -17.75 0.20
N PRO A 124 10.84 -18.08 0.51
CA PRO A 124 11.19 -19.22 1.38
C PRO A 124 10.55 -19.24 2.78
N ARG A 125 10.13 -18.07 3.28
CA ARG A 125 9.55 -17.90 4.63
C ARG A 125 8.13 -17.34 4.62
N ILE A 126 7.51 -17.21 3.45
CA ILE A 126 6.17 -16.66 3.29
C ILE A 126 5.30 -17.74 2.70
N LYS A 127 4.46 -18.33 3.56
CA LYS A 127 3.61 -19.46 3.17
C LYS A 127 2.38 -19.05 2.40
N THR A 128 1.85 -17.86 2.69
CA THR A 128 0.56 -17.39 2.20
C THR A 128 0.68 -15.96 1.72
N VAL A 129 0.10 -15.67 0.56
CA VAL A 129 -0.05 -14.33 -0.01
C VAL A 129 -1.47 -14.20 -0.57
N LEU A 130 -1.92 -12.98 -0.85
CA LEU A 130 -3.23 -12.76 -1.47
C LEU A 130 -3.23 -13.22 -2.92
N ASP A 131 -4.35 -13.79 -3.33
CA ASP A 131 -4.56 -14.11 -4.73
C ASP A 131 -5.01 -12.86 -5.48
N VAL A 132 -4.03 -12.23 -6.15
CA VAL A 132 -4.25 -11.07 -7.00
C VAL A 132 -3.89 -11.33 -8.45
N ASP A 133 -4.51 -10.56 -9.34
CA ASP A 133 -4.15 -10.50 -10.75
C ASP A 133 -2.88 -9.66 -10.99
N ALA A 134 -2.51 -9.47 -12.26
CA ALA A 134 -1.32 -8.73 -12.65
C ALA A 134 -1.38 -7.22 -12.31
N ASP A 135 -2.58 -6.68 -12.11
CA ASP A 135 -2.80 -5.27 -11.78
C ASP A 135 -2.90 -5.03 -10.26
N GLY A 136 -2.94 -6.10 -9.46
CA GLY A 136 -3.06 -6.08 -8.02
C GLY A 136 -4.50 -6.17 -7.51
N LYS A 137 -5.48 -6.49 -8.37
CA LYS A 137 -6.88 -6.67 -7.95
C LYS A 137 -7.08 -7.97 -7.19
N THR A 138 -7.89 -7.92 -6.14
CA THR A 138 -8.32 -9.10 -5.40
C THR A 138 -9.65 -9.65 -5.92
N ASN A 139 -10.22 -10.65 -5.26
CA ASN A 139 -11.57 -11.16 -5.56
C ASN A 139 -12.72 -10.25 -5.09
N ILE A 140 -12.44 -9.14 -4.42
CA ILE A 140 -13.44 -8.16 -4.02
C ILE A 140 -13.17 -6.85 -4.78
N ASP A 141 -14.09 -6.48 -5.66
CA ASP A 141 -14.02 -5.22 -6.41
C ASP A 141 -13.83 -4.04 -5.45
N GLY A 142 -12.83 -3.21 -5.75
CA GLY A 142 -12.45 -2.08 -4.93
C GLY A 142 -11.36 -2.37 -3.89
N ILE A 143 -11.00 -3.65 -3.68
CA ILE A 143 -9.88 -4.05 -2.82
C ILE A 143 -8.71 -4.57 -3.67
N TRP A 144 -7.53 -4.04 -3.37
CA TRP A 144 -6.27 -4.28 -4.05
C TRP A 144 -5.22 -4.75 -3.07
N ALA A 145 -4.14 -5.35 -3.56
CA ALA A 145 -2.97 -5.69 -2.75
C ALA A 145 -1.68 -5.26 -3.44
N ALA A 146 -0.68 -4.84 -2.65
CA ALA A 146 0.62 -4.43 -3.15
C ALA A 146 1.78 -4.89 -2.25
N GLY A 147 2.93 -5.09 -2.87
CA GLY A 147 4.14 -5.54 -2.20
C GLY A 147 4.09 -7.02 -1.83
N THR A 148 4.77 -7.38 -0.76
CA THR A 148 4.97 -8.79 -0.38
C THR A 148 3.66 -9.56 -0.19
N VAL A 149 2.62 -8.90 0.34
CA VAL A 149 1.30 -9.52 0.55
C VAL A 149 0.61 -9.85 -0.77
N ALA A 150 1.00 -9.20 -1.87
CA ALA A 150 0.56 -9.49 -3.23
C ALA A 150 1.44 -10.53 -3.96
N GLY A 151 2.44 -11.11 -3.28
CA GLY A 151 3.29 -12.17 -3.84
C GLY A 151 4.52 -11.69 -4.61
N VAL A 152 4.86 -10.40 -4.58
CA VAL A 152 6.13 -9.92 -5.16
C VAL A 152 7.29 -10.19 -4.20
N SER A 153 8.51 -10.26 -4.76
CA SER A 153 9.69 -10.58 -3.97
C SER A 153 9.96 -9.59 -2.83
N VAL A 154 10.45 -10.10 -1.71
CA VAL A 154 10.66 -9.33 -0.46
C VAL A 154 11.91 -8.45 -0.52
N HIS A 155 11.87 -7.44 -1.39
CA HIS A 155 12.94 -6.45 -1.53
C HIS A 155 12.33 -5.05 -1.55
N THR A 156 12.98 -4.09 -0.88
CA THR A 156 12.41 -2.75 -0.69
C THR A 156 12.15 -2.03 -2.01
N ILE A 157 13.04 -2.19 -2.99
CA ILE A 157 12.87 -1.59 -4.32
C ILE A 157 11.73 -2.26 -5.12
N ILE A 158 11.59 -3.59 -5.02
CA ILE A 158 10.54 -4.35 -5.72
C ILE A 158 9.17 -4.02 -5.13
N THR A 159 9.06 -4.06 -3.80
CA THR A 159 7.81 -3.77 -3.10
C THR A 159 7.40 -2.30 -3.27
N ALA A 160 8.33 -1.34 -3.24
CA ALA A 160 8.04 0.04 -3.57
C ALA A 160 7.53 0.20 -5.01
N GLY A 161 8.24 -0.39 -5.99
CA GLY A 161 7.83 -0.33 -7.40
C GLY A 161 6.44 -0.95 -7.64
N ASN A 162 6.13 -2.08 -7.00
CA ASN A 162 4.80 -2.68 -7.07
C ASN A 162 3.73 -1.83 -6.38
N GLY A 163 4.05 -1.19 -5.24
CA GLY A 163 3.18 -0.19 -4.60
C GLY A 163 2.78 0.95 -5.54
N ALA A 164 3.76 1.54 -6.23
CA ALA A 164 3.51 2.55 -7.26
C ALA A 164 2.66 2.02 -8.41
N ASN A 165 2.96 0.82 -8.91
CA ASN A 165 2.22 0.20 -10.01
C ASN A 165 0.74 -0.02 -9.67
N VAL A 166 0.44 -0.59 -8.50
CA VAL A 166 -0.93 -0.80 -8.02
C VAL A 166 -1.64 0.54 -7.82
N ALA A 167 -0.97 1.54 -7.23
CA ALA A 167 -1.55 2.88 -7.10
C ALA A 167 -1.94 3.49 -8.45
N ILE A 168 -1.09 3.41 -9.48
CA ILE A 168 -1.40 3.88 -10.83
C ILE A 168 -2.64 3.17 -11.39
N ASN A 169 -2.78 1.86 -11.17
CA ASN A 169 -3.94 1.10 -11.62
C ASN A 169 -5.23 1.52 -10.89
N VAL A 170 -5.18 1.73 -9.58
CA VAL A 170 -6.31 2.25 -8.78
C VAL A 170 -6.71 3.65 -9.26
N ILE A 171 -5.74 4.54 -9.48
CA ILE A 171 -5.99 5.91 -9.98
C ILE A 171 -6.61 5.85 -11.37
N SER A 172 -6.13 4.95 -12.23
CA SER A 172 -6.64 4.79 -13.59
C SER A 172 -8.11 4.33 -13.58
N GLU A 173 -8.44 3.38 -12.71
CA GLU A 173 -9.82 2.93 -12.51
C GLU A 173 -10.73 4.06 -12.00
N LEU A 174 -10.27 4.82 -11.00
CA LEU A 174 -11.00 5.97 -10.47
C LEU A 174 -11.19 7.11 -11.49
N ASN A 175 -10.24 7.28 -12.41
CA ASN A 175 -10.31 8.30 -13.45
C ASN A 175 -11.13 7.87 -14.68
N GLY A 176 -11.29 6.56 -14.89
CA GLY A 176 -11.85 6.01 -16.13
C GLY A 176 -10.89 6.02 -17.32
N GLU A 177 -9.61 6.38 -17.11
CA GLU A 177 -8.56 6.42 -18.13
C GLU A 177 -7.18 6.16 -17.53
N ARG A 178 -6.20 5.79 -18.35
CA ARG A 178 -4.84 5.48 -17.88
C ARG A 178 -4.18 6.73 -17.27
N TYR A 179 -3.76 6.61 -16.02
CA TYR A 179 -2.96 7.63 -15.35
C TYR A 179 -1.46 7.47 -15.65
N VAL A 180 -0.79 8.61 -15.86
CA VAL A 180 0.66 8.74 -15.99
C VAL A 180 1.13 9.90 -15.12
N ASP A 181 2.32 9.77 -14.53
CA ASP A 181 2.88 10.79 -13.65
C ASP A 181 4.34 11.08 -14.04
N HIS A 182 4.54 12.10 -14.87
CA HIS A 182 5.85 12.51 -15.35
C HIS A 182 6.04 14.02 -15.10
N ASP A 183 6.98 14.35 -14.21
CA ASP A 183 7.46 15.72 -14.04
C ASP A 183 8.60 16.00 -15.04
N VAL A 184 8.68 17.24 -15.53
CA VAL A 184 9.81 17.71 -16.33
C VAL A 184 10.73 18.51 -15.43
N LEU A 185 12.05 18.29 -15.58
CA LEU A 185 13.06 19.09 -14.88
C LEU A 185 12.84 20.58 -15.20
N LYS A 186 12.59 21.37 -14.16
CA LYS A 186 12.52 22.83 -14.29
C LYS A 186 13.93 23.34 -14.61
N LYS A 187 14.08 23.99 -15.76
CA LYS A 187 15.30 24.71 -16.14
C LYS A 187 15.55 25.91 -15.23
#